data_AF-A0A5E4LHA7-F1
#
_entry.id   AF-A0A5E4LHA7-F1
#
_cell.length_a   1.000
_cell.length_b   1.000
_cell.length_c   1.000
_cell.angle_alpha   90.00
_cell.angle_beta   90.00
_cell.angle_gamma   90.00
#
_symmetry.space_group_name_H-M   'P 1'
#
loop_
_entity.id
_entity.type
_entity.pdbx_description
1 polymer ?
#
loop_
_entity_poly.entity_id
_entity_poly.type
_entity_poly.pdbx_seq_one_letter_code
_entity_poly.pdbx_strand_id
1 'polypeptide(L)'
;MGLKDESPETHGLFRDAPANKEMILFSLGNEVFVAFCLSLAAIAVPFAFHSNALPNQLFVGTFVNALLASSALYLPFRKSLPVILLPSVAAVASGIVFGGFSALVAMLVPAIWLGNGVFVLLIKRLKILGGTNYGLAVLVSSFCKAAIIGLFTFVLFILGLVPQALLVPMSVVQFATAMMGGLLAGTTLLLKK
;
A
#
# COMPACT_ATOMS: atom_id res chain seq x y z
N MET A 1 -52.50 -30.84 -39.30
CA MET A 1 -52.13 -29.42 -39.15
C MET A 1 -52.44 -29.04 -37.72
N GLY A 2 -51.51 -28.73 -36.82
CA GLY A 2 -50.07 -28.60 -36.91
C GLY A 2 -49.49 -28.53 -35.49
N LEU A 3 -48.32 -29.16 -35.37
CA LEU A 3 -47.18 -28.80 -34.51
C LEU A 3 -47.34 -28.94 -32.99
N LYS A 4 -46.85 -30.09 -32.50
CA LYS A 4 -46.04 -30.19 -31.28
C LYS A 4 -44.95 -29.12 -31.33
N ASP A 5 -44.84 -28.32 -30.28
CA ASP A 5 -43.62 -27.54 -30.05
C ASP A 5 -42.76 -28.31 -29.06
N GLU A 6 -41.63 -28.81 -29.57
CA GLU A 6 -40.53 -29.38 -28.81
C GLU A 6 -39.65 -28.22 -28.27
N SER A 7 -39.10 -28.43 -27.08
CA SER A 7 -38.26 -27.51 -26.30
C SER A 7 -37.09 -26.86 -27.07
N PRO A 8 -36.44 -25.83 -26.49
CA PRO A 8 -35.22 -26.20 -25.77
C PRO A 8 -34.98 -25.45 -24.45
N GLU A 9 -34.54 -26.22 -23.46
CA GLU A 9 -33.67 -25.78 -22.38
C GLU A 9 -32.61 -24.82 -22.92
N THR A 10 -32.60 -23.58 -22.42
CA THR A 10 -31.48 -22.66 -22.67
C THR A 10 -30.82 -22.28 -21.35
N HIS A 11 -29.81 -23.11 -21.06
CA HIS A 11 -28.49 -22.66 -20.68
C HIS A 11 -28.34 -21.99 -19.31
N GLY A 12 -27.93 -22.83 -18.35
CA GLY A 12 -26.96 -22.45 -17.33
C GLY A 12 -25.65 -21.95 -17.97
N LEU A 13 -25.63 -20.68 -18.40
CA LEU A 13 -24.48 -20.03 -19.05
C LEU A 13 -23.72 -19.09 -18.11
N PHE A 14 -23.56 -19.46 -16.84
CA PHE A 14 -22.51 -18.90 -15.97
C PHE A 14 -21.92 -20.02 -15.10
N ARG A 15 -21.64 -21.18 -15.69
CA ARG A 15 -20.65 -22.07 -15.12
C ARG A 15 -19.29 -21.48 -15.45
N ASP A 16 -18.63 -20.98 -14.42
CA ASP A 16 -17.22 -20.62 -14.42
C ASP A 16 -16.43 -21.63 -15.25
N ALA A 17 -16.01 -21.22 -16.45
CA ALA A 17 -15.10 -22.03 -17.24
C ALA A 17 -13.84 -22.24 -16.38
N PRO A 18 -13.37 -23.48 -16.19
CA PRO A 18 -12.16 -23.70 -15.42
C PRO A 18 -11.02 -22.97 -16.13
N ALA A 19 -10.47 -21.94 -15.49
CA ALA A 19 -9.36 -21.20 -16.04
C ALA A 19 -8.24 -22.20 -16.41
N ASN A 20 -7.81 -22.18 -17.68
CA ASN A 20 -6.73 -23.06 -18.16
C ASN A 20 -5.52 -22.90 -17.22
N LYS A 21 -4.92 -24.02 -16.80
CA LYS A 21 -3.74 -24.05 -15.94
C LYS A 21 -2.64 -23.10 -16.44
N GLU A 22 -2.46 -22.97 -17.76
CA GLU A 22 -1.50 -22.03 -18.35
C GLU A 22 -1.86 -20.57 -18.11
N MET A 23 -3.15 -20.22 -18.17
CA MET A 23 -3.65 -18.86 -17.87
C MET A 23 -3.44 -18.51 -16.39
N ILE A 24 -3.70 -19.46 -15.49
CA ILE A 24 -3.46 -19.30 -14.05
C ILE A 24 -1.96 -19.12 -13.79
N LEU A 25 -1.10 -19.96 -14.39
CA LEU A 25 0.35 -19.88 -14.22
C LEU A 25 0.93 -18.58 -14.77
N PHE A 26 0.46 -18.13 -15.94
CA PHE A 26 0.87 -16.85 -16.53
C PHE A 26 0.47 -15.66 -15.67
N SER A 27 -0.79 -15.64 -15.19
CA SER A 27 -1.29 -14.61 -14.27
C SER A 27 -0.50 -14.58 -12.96
N LEU A 28 -0.23 -15.76 -12.39
CA LEU A 28 0.55 -15.90 -11.16
C LEU A 28 1.98 -15.40 -11.33
N GLY A 29 2.63 -15.77 -12.45
CA GLY A 29 4.00 -15.35 -12.78
C GLY A 29 4.11 -13.83 -12.90
N ASN A 30 3.12 -13.19 -13.55
CA ASN A 30 3.07 -11.74 -13.67
C ASN A 30 2.89 -11.05 -12.31
N GLU A 31 2.01 -11.55 -11.44
CA GLU A 31 1.83 -10.99 -10.09
C GLU A 31 3.10 -11.12 -9.22
N VAL A 32 3.81 -12.25 -9.30
CA VAL A 32 5.06 -12.45 -8.55
C VAL A 32 6.13 -11.48 -9.05
N PHE A 33 6.25 -11.32 -10.36
CA PHE A 33 7.18 -10.35 -10.96
C PHE A 33 6.88 -8.91 -10.52
N VAL A 34 5.61 -8.48 -10.56
CA VAL A 34 5.20 -7.15 -10.09
C VAL A 34 5.50 -6.98 -8.60
N ALA A 35 5.21 -7.98 -7.76
CA ALA A 35 5.53 -7.95 -6.34
C ALA A 35 7.03 -7.78 -6.10
N PHE A 36 7.86 -8.51 -6.85
CA PHE A 36 9.31 -8.40 -6.76
C PHE A 36 9.79 -6.99 -7.13
N CYS A 37 9.36 -6.44 -8.27
CA CYS A 37 9.75 -5.10 -8.70
C CYS A 37 9.33 -4.02 -7.69
N LEU A 38 8.09 -4.07 -7.18
CA LEU A 38 7.62 -3.11 -6.18
C LEU A 38 8.39 -3.21 -4.86
N SER A 39 8.77 -4.42 -4.46
CA SER A 39 9.54 -4.66 -3.24
C SER A 39 10.97 -4.15 -3.36
N LEU A 40 11.62 -4.37 -4.50
CA LEU A 40 12.94 -3.81 -4.78
C LEU A 40 12.91 -2.28 -4.76
N ALA A 41 11.91 -1.68 -5.40
CA ALA A 41 11.73 -0.23 -5.38
C ALA A 41 11.48 0.29 -3.95
N ALA A 42 10.68 -0.41 -3.16
CA ALA A 42 10.37 -0.06 -1.77
C ALA A 42 11.62 -0.07 -0.86
N ILE A 43 12.58 -0.96 -1.13
CA ILE A 43 13.88 -0.96 -0.46
C ILE A 43 14.76 0.17 -1.00
N ALA A 44 14.85 0.32 -2.33
CA ALA A 44 15.79 1.26 -2.96
C ALA A 44 15.49 2.73 -2.63
N VAL A 45 14.22 3.11 -2.56
CA VAL A 45 13.81 4.52 -2.36
C VAL A 45 14.38 5.12 -1.06
N PRO A 46 14.29 4.45 0.12
CA PRO A 46 14.96 4.92 1.35
C PRO A 46 16.48 5.08 1.31
N PHE A 47 17.18 4.44 0.35
CA PHE A 47 18.63 4.59 0.15
C PHE A 47 19.00 5.62 -0.93
N ALA A 48 18.12 5.86 -1.89
CA ALA A 48 18.41 6.69 -3.05
C ALA A 48 18.50 8.19 -2.72
N PHE A 49 17.72 8.66 -1.75
CA PHE A 49 17.60 10.09 -1.45
C PHE A 49 18.36 10.45 -0.16
N HIS A 50 19.57 11.00 -0.32
CA HIS A 50 20.39 11.55 0.77
C HIS A 50 20.29 13.08 0.80
N SER A 51 19.59 13.65 1.79
CA SER A 51 19.77 15.07 2.14
C SER A 51 19.54 15.34 3.63
N ASN A 52 20.45 16.10 4.23
CA ASN A 52 20.55 16.33 5.68
C ASN A 52 19.68 17.49 6.21
N ALA A 53 18.86 18.14 5.37
CA ALA A 53 18.25 19.45 5.70
C ALA A 53 16.71 19.50 5.71
N LEU A 54 16.02 18.35 5.58
CA LEU A 54 14.57 18.21 5.31
C LEU A 54 14.12 18.70 3.90
N PRO A 55 13.08 18.09 3.28
CA PRO A 55 12.23 17.00 3.76
C PRO A 55 12.44 15.69 2.99
N ASN A 56 13.48 14.93 3.34
CA ASN A 56 13.68 13.58 2.79
C ASN A 56 12.42 12.71 2.95
N GLN A 57 11.74 12.84 4.10
CA GLN A 57 10.52 12.10 4.39
C GLN A 57 9.33 12.47 3.48
N LEU A 58 9.19 13.71 3.01
CA LEU A 58 8.09 14.04 2.09
C LEU A 58 8.28 13.35 0.74
N PHE A 59 9.50 13.35 0.20
CA PHE A 59 9.79 12.67 -1.06
C PHE A 59 9.79 11.16 -0.90
N VAL A 60 10.65 10.60 -0.04
CA VAL A 60 10.75 9.16 0.23
C VAL A 60 9.40 8.60 0.65
N GLY A 61 8.72 9.27 1.59
CA GLY A 61 7.39 8.87 2.05
C GLY A 61 6.36 8.86 0.93
N THR A 62 6.34 9.86 0.05
CA THR A 62 5.40 9.90 -1.08
C THR A 62 5.64 8.73 -2.04
N PHE A 63 6.89 8.48 -2.43
CA PHE A 63 7.22 7.36 -3.33
C PHE A 63 6.92 5.99 -2.69
N VAL A 64 7.29 5.78 -1.43
CA VAL A 64 6.97 4.53 -0.72
C VAL A 64 5.46 4.34 -0.61
N ASN A 65 4.68 5.39 -0.31
CA ASN A 65 3.23 5.30 -0.26
C ASN A 65 2.61 5.05 -1.64
N ALA A 66 3.20 5.57 -2.72
CA ALA A 66 2.78 5.24 -4.09
C ALA A 66 3.01 3.76 -4.42
N LEU A 67 4.14 3.18 -3.97
CA LEU A 67 4.41 1.75 -4.11
C LEU A 67 3.42 0.90 -3.31
N LEU A 68 3.10 1.32 -2.07
CA LEU A 68 2.06 0.68 -1.24
C LEU A 68 0.70 0.70 -1.94
N ALA A 69 0.25 1.87 -2.40
CA ALA A 69 -1.02 2.01 -3.10
C ALA A 69 -1.04 1.19 -4.40
N SER A 70 0.05 1.19 -5.18
CA SER A 70 0.19 0.35 -6.37
C SER A 70 0.09 -1.14 -6.02
N SER A 71 0.71 -1.59 -4.93
CA SER A 71 0.56 -2.96 -4.46
C SER A 71 -0.89 -3.30 -4.10
N ALA A 72 -1.66 -2.35 -3.57
CA ALA A 72 -3.08 -2.55 -3.28
C ALA A 72 -3.91 -2.70 -4.56
N LEU A 73 -3.53 -2.00 -5.63
CA LEU A 73 -4.21 -2.02 -6.93
C LEU A 73 -3.92 -3.28 -7.73
N TYR A 74 -2.69 -3.78 -7.70
CA TYR A 74 -2.22 -4.80 -8.64
C TYR A 74 -1.94 -6.17 -8.04
N LEU A 75 -1.84 -6.30 -6.71
CA LEU A 75 -1.44 -7.54 -6.05
C LEU A 75 -2.48 -8.00 -5.03
N PRO A 76 -2.65 -9.31 -4.79
CA PRO A 76 -3.37 -9.79 -3.63
C PRO A 76 -2.64 -9.38 -2.34
N PHE A 77 -3.37 -9.14 -1.25
CA PHE A 77 -2.81 -8.60 0.01
C PHE A 77 -1.59 -9.40 0.52
N ARG A 78 -1.60 -10.73 0.39
CA ARG A 78 -0.48 -11.59 0.79
C ARG A 78 0.81 -11.28 0.03
N LYS A 79 0.72 -10.95 -1.26
CA LYS A 79 1.87 -10.57 -2.10
C LYS A 79 2.31 -9.12 -1.88
N SER A 80 1.49 -8.30 -1.22
CA SER A 80 1.85 -6.93 -0.81
C SER A 80 2.69 -6.88 0.47
N LEU A 81 2.81 -7.98 1.23
CA LEU A 81 3.53 -8.01 2.51
C LEU A 81 4.97 -7.49 2.43
N PRO A 82 5.80 -7.88 1.43
CA PRO A 82 7.14 -7.32 1.32
C PRO A 82 7.13 -5.79 1.14
N VAL A 83 6.20 -5.25 0.34
CA VAL A 83 6.04 -3.80 0.13
C VAL A 83 5.53 -3.09 1.40
N ILE A 84 4.77 -3.79 2.24
CA ILE A 84 4.28 -3.30 3.55
C ILE A 84 5.42 -3.20 4.58
N LEU A 85 6.27 -4.22 4.63
CA LEU A 85 7.23 -4.44 5.72
C LEU A 85 8.61 -3.84 5.43
N LEU A 86 9.14 -4.06 4.22
CA LEU A 86 10.53 -3.75 3.88
C LEU A 86 10.88 -2.26 3.82
N PRO A 87 9.99 -1.32 3.42
CA PRO A 87 10.38 0.09 3.37
C PRO A 87 10.79 0.66 4.73
N SER A 88 10.14 0.25 5.83
CA SER A 88 10.49 0.74 7.17
C SER A 88 11.78 0.13 7.69
N VAL A 89 12.06 -1.14 7.34
CA VAL A 89 13.36 -1.77 7.60
C VAL A 89 14.46 -1.04 6.84
N ALA A 90 14.24 -0.76 5.55
CA ALA A 90 15.19 -0.01 4.72
C ALA A 90 15.40 1.42 5.25
N ALA A 91 14.35 2.11 5.70
CA ALA A 91 14.46 3.45 6.27
C ALA A 91 15.24 3.50 7.58
N VAL A 92 15.09 2.49 8.45
CA VAL A 92 15.88 2.36 9.68
C VAL A 92 17.33 1.99 9.35
N ALA A 93 17.53 1.03 8.45
CA ALA A 93 18.85 0.56 8.05
C ALA A 93 19.67 1.62 7.31
N SER A 94 19.04 2.44 6.49
CA SER A 94 19.73 3.51 5.79
C SER A 94 20.18 4.62 6.74
N GLY A 95 19.38 4.92 7.77
CA GLY A 95 19.65 6.01 8.69
C GLY A 95 19.45 7.40 8.09
N ILE A 96 19.16 7.49 6.79
CA ILE A 96 19.15 8.73 6.01
C ILE A 96 17.83 9.49 6.21
N VAL A 97 16.73 8.75 6.35
CA VAL A 97 15.39 9.35 6.41
C VAL A 97 15.15 10.07 7.72
N PHE A 98 15.68 9.52 8.82
CA PHE A 98 15.44 10.00 10.18
C PHE A 98 16.72 10.45 10.91
N GLY A 99 17.89 10.33 10.28
CA GLY A 99 19.17 10.73 10.86
C GLY A 99 19.40 10.06 12.22
N GLY A 100 19.76 10.86 13.21
CA GLY A 100 19.98 10.41 14.59
C GLY A 100 18.75 9.78 15.27
N PHE A 101 17.54 9.97 14.72
CA PHE A 101 16.33 9.35 15.28
C PHE A 101 16.08 7.92 14.77
N SER A 102 16.89 7.39 13.85
CA SER A 102 16.63 6.10 13.19
C SER A 102 16.52 4.92 14.17
N ALA A 103 17.33 4.91 15.24
CA ALA A 103 17.22 3.92 16.31
C ALA A 103 15.88 4.02 17.06
N LEU A 104 15.34 5.24 17.24
CA LEU A 104 14.06 5.46 17.89
C LEU A 104 12.89 5.08 16.97
N VAL A 105 13.05 5.30 15.66
CA VAL A 105 12.07 4.84 14.65
C VAL A 105 11.98 3.32 14.60
N ALA A 106 13.05 2.58 14.95
CA ALA A 106 12.99 1.13 15.07
C ALA A 106 11.87 0.65 16.01
N MET A 107 11.62 1.37 17.11
CA MET A 107 10.51 1.07 18.04
C MET A 107 9.12 1.31 17.44
N LEU A 108 9.04 2.16 16.42
CA LEU A 108 7.81 2.47 15.69
C LEU A 108 7.56 1.51 14.53
N VAL A 109 8.53 0.68 14.13
CA VAL A 109 8.42 -0.24 12.99
C VAL A 109 7.17 -1.12 13.04
N PRO A 110 6.79 -1.75 14.19
CA PRO A 110 5.56 -2.54 14.25
C PRO A 110 4.30 -1.71 13.96
N ALA A 111 4.24 -0.47 14.46
CA ALA A 111 3.12 0.43 14.19
C ALA A 111 3.11 0.91 12.72
N ILE A 112 4.29 1.13 12.13
CA ILE A 112 4.43 1.47 10.71
C ILE A 112 3.94 0.32 9.84
N TRP A 113 4.29 -0.93 10.17
CA TRP A 113 3.80 -2.12 9.47
C TRP A 113 2.27 -2.22 9.55
N LEU A 114 1.70 -2.03 10.73
CA LEU A 114 0.25 -2.04 10.92
C LEU A 114 -0.43 -0.93 10.10
N GLY A 115 0.07 0.30 10.17
CA GLY A 115 -0.45 1.43 9.40
C GLY A 115 -0.35 1.22 7.89
N ASN A 116 0.78 0.70 7.39
CA ASN A 116 0.97 0.33 5.99
C ASN A 116 0.00 -0.78 5.56
N GLY A 117 -0.18 -1.80 6.40
CA GLY A 117 -1.11 -2.89 6.14
C GLY A 117 -2.55 -2.41 6.05
N VAL A 118 -2.98 -1.55 6.98
CA VAL A 118 -4.30 -0.91 6.96
C VAL A 118 -4.47 -0.05 5.72
N PHE A 119 -3.47 0.74 5.33
CA PHE A 119 -3.51 1.55 4.13
C PHE A 119 -3.77 0.72 2.87
N VAL A 120 -2.98 -0.35 2.68
CA VAL A 120 -3.11 -1.28 1.54
C VAL A 120 -4.46 -2.00 1.57
N LEU A 121 -4.88 -2.48 2.73
CA LEU A 121 -6.12 -3.22 2.90
C LEU A 121 -7.34 -2.35 2.59
N LEU A 122 -7.39 -1.12 3.10
CA LEU A 122 -8.51 -0.21 2.91
C LEU A 122 -8.62 0.27 1.47
N ILE A 123 -7.52 0.63 0.80
CA ILE A 123 -7.54 0.97 -0.63
C ILE A 123 -8.12 -0.19 -1.44
N LYS A 124 -7.65 -1.41 -1.17
CA LYS A 124 -8.13 -2.62 -1.85
C LYS A 124 -9.62 -2.87 -1.57
N ARG A 125 -10.06 -2.83 -0.32
CA ARG A 125 -11.44 -3.13 0.08
C ARG A 125 -12.42 -2.07 -0.43
N LEU A 126 -12.13 -0.80 -0.25
CA LEU A 126 -13.05 0.29 -0.64
C LEU A 126 -13.16 0.43 -2.16
N LYS A 127 -12.04 0.36 -2.89
CA LYS A 127 -12.05 0.53 -4.34
C LYS A 127 -12.48 -0.73 -5.10
N ILE A 128 -11.93 -1.90 -4.75
CA ILE A 128 -12.12 -3.12 -5.54
C ILE A 128 -13.40 -3.85 -5.13
N LEU A 129 -13.73 -3.87 -3.83
CA LEU A 129 -14.88 -4.63 -3.31
C LEU A 129 -16.09 -3.73 -3.03
N GLY A 130 -15.88 -2.47 -2.65
CA GLY A 130 -16.94 -1.52 -2.30
C GLY A 130 -17.40 -0.60 -3.42
N GLY A 131 -16.80 -0.66 -4.62
CA GLY A 131 -17.15 0.21 -5.76
C GLY A 131 -16.95 1.71 -5.50
N THR A 132 -16.22 2.09 -4.45
CA THR A 132 -16.07 3.47 -3.99
C THR A 132 -15.04 4.22 -4.86
N ASN A 133 -15.19 5.54 -4.98
CA ASN A 133 -14.21 6.39 -5.66
C ASN A 133 -12.81 6.20 -5.05
N TYR A 134 -11.81 5.98 -5.91
CA TYR A 134 -10.43 5.77 -5.51
C TYR A 134 -9.87 6.90 -4.64
N GLY A 135 -10.20 8.17 -4.95
CA GLY A 135 -9.75 9.31 -4.15
C GLY A 135 -10.25 9.25 -2.70
N LEU A 136 -11.51 8.84 -2.51
CA LEU A 136 -12.07 8.65 -1.17
C LEU A 136 -11.43 7.45 -0.45
N ALA A 137 -11.17 6.36 -1.18
CA ALA A 137 -10.46 5.21 -0.63
C ALA A 137 -9.05 5.60 -0.13
N VAL A 138 -8.33 6.43 -0.88
CA VAL A 138 -7.02 6.98 -0.48
C VAL A 138 -7.15 7.92 0.71
N LEU A 139 -8.18 8.77 0.76
CA LEU A 139 -8.39 9.69 1.88
C LEU A 139 -8.59 8.95 3.20
N VAL A 140 -9.54 8.01 3.22
CA VAL A 140 -9.86 7.22 4.40
C VAL A 140 -8.67 6.36 4.83
N SER A 141 -8.01 5.70 3.87
CA SER A 141 -6.86 4.85 4.18
C SER A 141 -5.67 5.66 4.72
N SER A 142 -5.39 6.84 4.17
CA SER A 142 -4.32 7.74 4.62
C SER A 142 -4.58 8.23 6.03
N PHE A 143 -5.82 8.63 6.33
CA PHE A 143 -6.23 9.06 7.67
C PHE A 143 -6.04 7.93 8.69
N CYS A 144 -6.57 6.73 8.41
CA CYS A 144 -6.43 5.58 9.31
C CYS A 144 -4.96 5.22 9.56
N LYS A 145 -4.13 5.23 8.51
CA LYS A 145 -2.68 4.99 8.65
C LYS A 145 -2.02 6.01 9.58
N ALA A 146 -2.24 7.30 9.32
CA ALA A 146 -1.64 8.36 10.11
C ALA A 146 -2.12 8.35 11.57
N ALA A 147 -3.39 8.02 11.81
CA ALA A 147 -3.95 7.90 13.14
C ALA A 147 -3.31 6.75 13.93
N ILE A 148 -3.16 5.56 13.32
CA ILE A 148 -2.53 4.40 13.96
C ILE A 148 -1.08 4.72 14.35
N ILE A 149 -0.29 5.19 13.40
CA ILE A 149 1.13 5.47 13.63
C ILE A 149 1.27 6.62 14.63
N GLY A 150 0.52 7.71 14.44
CA GLY A 150 0.55 8.88 15.30
C GLY A 150 0.13 8.60 16.74
N LEU A 151 -0.93 7.81 16.95
CA LEU A 151 -1.37 7.41 18.29
C LEU A 151 -0.31 6.57 18.98
N PHE A 152 0.29 5.61 18.26
CA PHE A 152 1.35 4.79 18.82
C PHE A 152 2.59 5.63 19.19
N THR A 153 3.00 6.57 18.33
CA THR A 153 4.07 7.52 18.64
C THR A 153 3.74 8.40 19.83
N PHE A 154 2.49 8.85 19.96
CA PHE A 154 2.04 9.66 21.09
C PHE A 154 2.11 8.89 22.42
N VAL A 155 1.68 7.63 22.44
CA VAL A 155 1.82 6.77 23.62
C VAL A 155 3.29 6.60 24.01
N LEU A 156 4.17 6.30 23.04
CA LEU A 156 5.61 6.18 23.33
C LEU A 156 6.23 7.50 23.80
N PHE A 157 5.74 8.64 23.32
CA PHE A 157 6.20 9.96 23.76
C PHE A 157 5.82 10.22 25.22
N ILE A 158 4.58 9.94 25.61
CA ILE A 158 4.14 10.08 27.01
C ILE A 158 4.96 9.17 27.94
N LEU A 159 5.34 7.98 27.46
CA LEU A 159 6.20 7.04 28.19
C LEU A 159 7.68 7.46 28.25
N GLY A 160 8.06 8.57 27.61
CA GLY A 160 9.45 9.05 27.55
C GLY A 160 10.38 8.22 26.66
N LEU A 161 9.84 7.34 25.82
CA LEU A 161 10.62 6.44 24.95
C LEU A 161 11.00 7.09 23.62
N VAL A 162 10.21 8.04 23.12
CA VAL A 162 10.50 8.78 21.88
C VAL A 162 10.37 10.29 22.09
N PRO A 163 11.16 11.12 21.40
CA PRO A 163 11.12 12.57 21.54
C PRO A 163 9.89 13.14 20.84
N GLN A 164 9.43 14.30 21.33
CA GLN A 164 8.33 15.07 20.73
C GLN A 164 8.55 15.36 19.23
N ALA A 165 9.81 15.49 18.80
CA ALA A 165 10.21 15.72 17.42
C ALA A 165 9.67 14.66 16.43
N LEU A 166 9.35 13.45 16.89
CA LEU A 166 8.79 12.39 16.04
C LEU A 166 7.27 12.47 15.87
N LEU A 167 6.53 13.25 16.67
CA LEU A 167 5.06 13.28 16.60
C LEU A 167 4.56 13.79 15.25
N VAL A 168 5.10 14.90 14.75
CA VAL A 168 4.67 15.49 13.46
C VAL A 168 5.06 14.59 12.27
N PRO A 169 6.31 14.10 12.15
CA PRO A 169 6.71 13.09 11.18
C PRO A 169 5.83 11.85 11.13
N MET A 170 5.34 11.38 12.29
CA MET A 170 4.61 10.13 12.41
C MET A 170 3.09 10.28 12.34
N SER A 171 2.58 11.51 12.30
CA SER A 171 1.16 11.82 12.18
C SER A 171 0.87 12.60 10.88
N VAL A 172 1.03 13.93 10.91
CA VAL A 172 0.65 14.84 9.82
C VAL A 172 1.46 14.55 8.54
N VAL A 173 2.76 14.31 8.66
CA VAL A 173 3.61 14.01 7.50
C VAL A 173 3.26 12.63 6.92
N GLN A 174 2.92 11.64 7.76
CA GLN A 174 2.42 10.35 7.27
C GLN A 174 1.11 10.50 6.50
N PHE A 175 0.19 11.35 6.97
CA PHE A 175 -1.05 11.64 6.27
C PHE A 175 -0.78 12.29 4.90
N ALA A 176 0.02 13.37 4.88
CA ALA A 176 0.33 14.11 3.67
C ALA A 176 1.01 13.22 2.61
N THR A 177 2.01 12.44 3.01
CA THR A 177 2.73 11.53 2.09
C THR A 177 1.88 10.35 1.63
N ALA A 178 1.01 9.81 2.49
CA ALA A 178 0.06 8.76 2.10
C ALA A 178 -0.96 9.27 1.08
N MET A 179 -1.47 10.49 1.27
CA MET A 179 -2.34 11.16 0.31
C MET A 179 -1.65 11.38 -1.03
N MET A 180 -0.49 12.03 -1.04
CA MET A 180 0.26 12.32 -2.26
C MET A 180 0.65 11.04 -3.00
N GLY A 181 1.19 10.05 -2.30
CA GLY A 181 1.60 8.78 -2.90
C GLY A 181 0.41 7.96 -3.40
N GLY A 182 -0.67 7.91 -2.61
CA GLY A 182 -1.90 7.21 -3.00
C GLY A 182 -2.53 7.81 -4.26
N LEU A 183 -2.64 9.14 -4.35
CA LEU A 183 -3.14 9.81 -5.54
C LEU A 183 -2.22 9.63 -6.74
N LEU A 184 -0.89 9.69 -6.54
CA LEU A 184 0.09 9.43 -7.59
C LEU A 184 -0.11 8.03 -8.20
N ALA A 185 -0.29 7.00 -7.36
CA ALA A 185 -0.57 5.65 -7.83
C ALA A 185 -1.90 5.58 -8.62
N GLY A 186 -2.89 6.40 -8.29
CA GLY A 186 -4.18 6.47 -9.00
C GLY A 186 -4.07 6.88 -10.47
N THR A 187 -3.03 7.62 -10.86
CA THR A 187 -2.81 8.04 -12.26
C THR A 187 -2.65 6.83 -13.20
N THR A 188 -2.10 5.73 -12.70
CA THR A 188 -1.95 4.47 -13.45
C THR A 188 -3.28 3.83 -13.84
N LEU A 189 -4.36 4.15 -13.13
CA LEU A 189 -5.72 3.70 -13.47
C LEU A 189 -6.31 4.48 -14.64
N LEU A 190 -5.86 5.72 -14.87
CA LEU A 190 -6.30 6.55 -16.00
C LEU A 190 -5.63 6.10 -17.30
N LEU A 191 -4.40 5.59 -17.23
CA LEU A 191 -3.64 5.08 -18.39
C LEU A 191 -4.15 3.74 -18.93
N LYS A 192 -5.04 3.06 -18.21
CA LYS A 192 -5.59 1.75 -18.59
C LYS A 192 -6.97 1.84 -19.28
N LYS A 193 -7.48 3.05 -19.49
CA LYS A 193 -8.67 3.33 -20.30
C LYS A 193 -8.25 3.62 -21.74
#